data_AF-A0A011WRJ2-F1
#
_entry.id   AF-A0A011WRJ2-F1
#
_cell.length_a   1.000
_cell.length_b   1.000
_cell.length_c   1.000
_cell.angle_alpha   90.00
_cell.angle_beta   90.00
_cell.angle_gamma   90.00
#
_symmetry.space_group_name_H-M   'P 1'
#
loop_
_entity.id
_entity.type
_entity.pdbx_description
1 polymer ?
#
loop_
_entity_poly.entity_id
_entity_poly.type
_entity_poly.pdbx_seq_one_letter_code
_entity_poly.pdbx_strand_id
1 'polypeptide(L)' 'MEIQQVINRNIETAELRKQPEGQFLAVFRDEKLTGYFVDDETFIATETHRGTIHFSKDGAHIVPAYPKE' A
#
# COMPACT_ATOMS: atom_id res chain seq x y z
N MET A 1 -6.35 -0.96 -14.85
CA MET A 1 -6.01 0.21 -14.02
C MET A 1 -4.51 0.34 -14.04
N GLU A 2 -3.96 1.47 -14.47
CA GLU A 2 -2.51 1.65 -14.43
C GLU A 2 -2.06 1.98 -13.00
N ILE A 3 -1.12 1.21 -12.47
CA ILE A 3 -0.59 1.36 -11.10
C ILE A 3 -0.09 2.79 -10.87
N GLN A 4 0.53 3.42 -11.87
CA GLN A 4 0.99 4.80 -11.80
C GLN A 4 -0.14 5.80 -11.51
N GLN A 5 -1.35 5.57 -12.03
CA GLN A 5 -2.51 6.42 -11.74
C GLN A 5 -2.97 6.28 -10.28
N VAL A 6 -2.83 5.08 -9.69
CA VAL A 6 -3.11 4.83 -8.27
C VAL A 6 -2.10 5.56 -7.40
N ILE A 7 -0.82 5.55 -7.79
CA ILE A 7 0.23 6.29 -7.06
C ILE A 7 -0.07 7.79 -7.12
N ASN A 8 -0.24 8.35 -8.32
CA ASN A 8 -0.41 9.79 -8.52
C ASN A 8 -1.62 10.36 -7.75
N ARG A 9 -2.73 9.61 -7.65
CA ARG A 9 -3.94 10.10 -6.96
C ARG A 9 -3.90 9.98 -5.44
N ASN A 10 -3.04 9.12 -4.88
CA ASN A 10 -3.01 8.81 -3.45
C ASN A 10 -1.78 9.37 -2.74
N ILE A 11 -0.69 9.64 -3.45
CA ILE A 11 0.60 9.99 -2.83
C ILE A 11 0.55 11.28 -2.00
N GLU A 12 -0.24 12.26 -2.41
CA GLU A 12 -0.34 13.55 -1.70
C GLU A 12 -1.05 13.44 -0.34
N THR A 13 -1.93 12.44 -0.19
CA THR A 13 -2.73 12.21 1.03
C THR A 13 -2.24 11.01 1.84
N ALA A 14 -1.22 10.30 1.37
CA ALA A 14 -0.73 9.10 2.02
C ALA A 14 0.06 9.43 3.29
N GLU A 15 -0.06 8.56 4.29
CA GLU A 15 0.74 8.62 5.50
C GLU A 15 2.15 8.10 5.21
N LEU A 16 3.16 8.97 5.29
CA LEU A 16 4.57 8.58 5.14
C LEU A 16 5.08 7.96 6.44
N ARG A 17 5.54 6.70 6.36
CA ARG A 17 6.22 6.01 7.46
C ARG A 17 7.66 5.70 7.06
N LYS A 18 8.58 5.88 8.00
CA LYS A 18 9.99 5.53 7.83
C LYS A 18 10.25 4.20 8.52
N GLN A 19 10.75 3.22 7.77
CA GLN A 19 11.17 1.92 8.30
C GLN A 19 12.49 2.05 9.08
N PRO A 20 12.81 1.11 9.98
CA PRO A 20 14.07 1.08 10.72
C PRO A 20 15.32 1.11 9.82
N GLU A 21 15.25 0.50 8.64
CA GLU A 21 16.33 0.46 7.65
C GLU A 21 16.47 1.77 6.85
N GLY A 22 15.64 2.77 7.14
CA GLY A 22 15.66 4.09 6.50
C GLY A 22 14.84 4.20 5.21
N GLN A 23 14.18 3.10 4.79
CA GLN A 23 13.25 3.11 3.66
C GLN A 23 11.97 3.88 4.02
N PHE A 24 11.37 4.54 3.03
CA PHE A 24 10.08 5.20 3.19
C PHE A 24 8.99 4.36 2.54
N LEU A 25 7.84 4.32 3.19
CA LEU A 25 6.60 3.75 2.66
C LEU A 25 5.47 4.76 2.82
N ALA A 26 4.53 4.74 1.88
CA ALA A 26 3.35 5.60 1.93
C ALA A 26 2.09 4.74 2.03
N VAL A 27 1.36 4.87 3.13
CA VAL A 27 0.11 4.12 3.39
C VAL A 27 -1.07 4.98 2.97
N PHE A 28 -1.99 4.41 2.19
CA PHE A 28 -3.18 5.12 1.73
C PHE A 28 -4.43 4.23 1.76
N ARG A 29 -5.59 4.88 1.66
CA ARG A 29 -6.89 4.23 1.47
C ARG A 29 -7.54 4.75 0.20
N ASP A 30 -8.06 3.85 -0.61
CA ASP A 30 -8.64 4.18 -1.90
C ASP A 30 -9.75 3.18 -2.25
N GLU A 31 -11.01 3.64 -2.23
CA GLU A 31 -12.18 2.83 -2.51
C GLU A 31 -12.23 2.29 -3.97
N LYS A 32 -11.36 2.79 -4.86
CA LYS A 32 -11.20 2.26 -6.24
C LYS A 32 -10.12 1.19 -6.34
N LEU A 33 -9.34 0.97 -5.28
CA LEU A 33 -8.38 -0.11 -5.17
C LEU A 33 -9.05 -1.27 -4.44
N THR A 34 -9.12 -2.43 -5.06
CA THR A 34 -9.51 -3.67 -4.39
C THR A 34 -8.33 -4.62 -4.42
N GLY A 35 -7.88 -5.05 -3.24
CA GLY A 35 -6.85 -6.06 -3.07
C GLY A 35 -7.21 -7.02 -1.94
N TYR A 36 -6.34 -7.99 -1.70
CA TYR A 36 -6.45 -8.90 -0.57
C TYR A 36 -5.21 -8.79 0.29
N PHE A 37 -5.41 -8.49 1.57
CA PHE A 37 -4.39 -8.69 2.58
C PHE A 37 -4.43 -10.17 3.01
N VAL A 38 -3.28 -10.82 3.04
CA VAL A 38 -3.15 -12.19 3.54
C VAL A 38 -2.43 -12.13 4.87
N ASP A 39 -3.13 -12.57 5.91
CA ASP A 39 -2.57 -12.73 7.25
C ASP A 39 -1.54 -13.87 7.24
N ASP A 40 -0.34 -13.61 7.74
CA ASP A 40 0.81 -14.53 7.67
C ASP A 40 0.73 -15.67 8.69
N GLU A 41 -0.01 -15.49 9.78
CA GLU A 41 -0.23 -16.53 10.79
C GLU A 41 -1.37 -17.47 10.42
N THR A 42 -2.50 -16.92 9.94
CA THR A 42 -3.74 -17.65 9.68
C THR A 42 -3.96 -18.00 8.21
N PHE A 43 -3.21 -17.38 7.29
CA PHE A 43 -3.39 -17.48 5.84
C PHE A 43 -4.77 -17.04 5.33
N ILE A 44 -5.54 -16.32 6.15
CA ILE A 44 -6.85 -15.81 5.78
C ILE A 44 -6.68 -14.57 4.91
N ALA A 45 -7.25 -14.63 3.71
CA ALA A 45 -7.34 -13.48 2.82
C ALA A 45 -8.53 -12.59 3.23
N THR A 46 -8.25 -11.31 3.51
CA THR A 46 -9.27 -10.30 3.80
C THR A 46 -9.22 -9.21 2.72
N GLU A 47 -10.37 -8.87 2.15
CA GLU A 47 -10.48 -7.78 1.18
C GLU A 47 -10.05 -6.45 1.82
N THR A 48 -9.33 -5.62 1.07
CA THR A 48 -8.83 -4.34 1.55
C THR A 48 -8.82 -3.30 0.44
N HIS A 49 -9.20 -2.08 0.83
CA HIS A 49 -9.05 -0.85 0.04
C HIS A 49 -7.81 -0.04 0.46
N ARG A 50 -6.96 -0.62 1.30
CA ARG A 50 -5.71 0.01 1.76
C ARG A 50 -4.54 -0.53 0.97
N GLY A 51 -3.62 0.36 0.65
CA GLY A 51 -2.39 0.04 -0.05
C GLY A 51 -1.18 0.68 0.62
N THR A 52 -0.04 0.04 0.47
CA THR A 52 1.27 0.60 0.83
C THR A 52 2.09 0.75 -0.44
N ILE A 53 2.61 1.95 -0.67
CA ILE A 53 3.57 2.23 -1.75
C ILE A 53 4.97 1.99 -1.21
N HIS A 54 5.72 1.10 -1.85
CA HIS A 54 7.15 0.91 -1.60
C HIS A 54 7.96 1.63 -2.66
N PHE A 55 8.84 2.54 -2.22
CA PHE A 55 9.75 3.26 -3.10
C PHE A 55 11.10 2.57 -3.17
N SER A 56 11.61 2.41 -4.39
CA SER A 56 12.96 1.95 -4.66
C SER A 56 13.64 2.89 -5.66
N LYS A 57 14.94 2.70 -5.89
CA LYS A 57 15.67 3.47 -6.90
C LYS A 57 15.16 3.23 -8.32
N ASP A 58 14.67 2.01 -8.58
CA ASP A 58 14.34 1.53 -9.92
C ASP A 58 12.83 1.57 -10.21
N GLY A 59 12.02 2.02 -9.24
CA GLY A 59 10.58 2.15 -9.39
C GLY A 59 9.83 2.11 -8.07
N ALA A 60 8.51 2.03 -8.17
CA ALA A 60 7.62 1.85 -7.04
C ALA A 60 6.60 0.74 -7.32
N HIS A 61 6.17 0.06 -6.28
CA HIS A 61 5.08 -0.90 -6.36
C HIS A 61 4.11 -0.69 -5.22
N ILE A 62 2.89 -1.20 -5.40
CA ILE A 62 1.82 -1.13 -4.40
C ILE A 62 1.56 -2.54 -3.89
N VAL A 63 1.49 -2.69 -2.57
CA VAL A 63 1.02 -3.92 -1.91
C VAL A 63 -0.28 -3.66 -1.16
N PRO A 64 -1.25 -4.59 -1.17
CA PRO A 64 -2.42 -4.51 -0.28
C PRO A 64 -1.98 -4.47 1.19
N ALA A 65 -2.60 -3.61 1.97
CA ALA A 65 -2.28 -3.41 3.39
C ALA A 65 -3.40 -3.93 4.30
N TYR A 66 -3.06 -4.23 5.56
CA TYR A 66 -4.01 -4.68 6.57
C TYR A 66 -5.23 -3.74 6.63
N PRO A 67 -6.48 -4.24 6.62
CA PRO A 67 -7.67 -3.39 6.48
C PRO A 67 -7.94 -2.47 7.67
N LYS A 68 -7.27 -2.65 8.81
CA LYS A 68 -7.43 -1.81 10.02
C LYS A 68 -6.17 -1.03 10.34
N GLU A 69 -6.33 0.19 10.87
CA GLU A 69 -5.23 1.04 11.37
C GLU A 69 -4.64 0.52 12.68
#